data_AF-A0A419YA18-F1
#
_entry.id   AF-A0A419YA18-F1
#
_cell.length_a   1.000
_cell.length_b   1.000
_cell.length_c   1.000
_cell.angle_alpha   90.00
_cell.angle_beta   90.00
_cell.angle_gamma   90.00
#
_symmetry.space_group_name_H-M   'P 1'
#
loop_
_entity.id
_entity.type
_entity.pdbx_description
1 polymer ?
#
loop_
_entity_poly.entity_id
_entity_poly.type
_entity_poly.pdbx_seq_one_letter_code
_entity_poly.pdbx_strand_id
1 'polypeptide(L)'
;MLQVWPGGDPGNSIVEDTGAPVLAAHVMDGDFAAVQAASPGGLSWRCALSPEMAREYEFPEEWIGDPREVAEVAVAWAMEAGCQPDPDAVLAALVSEAKPADALVPVLMCALGFGFTEEIYLAEAGE
;
A
#
# COMPACT_ATOMS: atom_id res chain seq x y z
N MET A 1 -26.61 -5.81 -2.14
CA MET A 1 -25.88 -4.97 -3.12
C MET A 1 -24.74 -4.36 -2.32
N LEU A 2 -23.57 -5.01 -2.34
CA LEU A 2 -22.41 -4.56 -1.57
C LEU A 2 -22.01 -3.19 -2.12
N GLN A 3 -22.00 -2.20 -1.25
CA GLN A 3 -21.63 -0.83 -1.61
C GLN A 3 -20.13 -0.87 -1.94
N VAL A 4 -19.78 -0.59 -3.20
CA VAL A 4 -18.39 -0.31 -3.60
C VAL A 4 -17.89 0.82 -2.68
N TRP A 5 -16.76 0.60 -2.02
CA TRP A 5 -16.07 1.64 -1.24
C TRP A 5 -15.95 2.90 -2.12
N PRO A 6 -16.39 4.10 -1.66
CA PRO A 6 -16.46 5.29 -2.51
C PRO A 6 -15.10 5.83 -2.97
N GLY A 7 -14.00 5.25 -2.48
CA GLY A 7 -12.68 5.36 -3.11
C GLY A 7 -12.61 4.43 -4.31
N GLY A 8 -13.25 4.82 -5.42
CA GLY A 8 -13.04 4.15 -6.71
C GLY A 8 -11.55 4.12 -7.04
N ASP A 9 -11.13 3.08 -7.79
CA ASP A 9 -9.74 2.81 -8.15
C ASP A 9 -9.01 4.10 -8.61
N PRO A 10 -8.28 4.79 -7.72
CA PRO A 10 -7.58 6.01 -8.10
C PRO A 10 -6.31 5.65 -8.90
N GLY A 11 -5.86 4.40 -8.75
CA GLY A 11 -4.69 3.84 -9.41
C GLY A 11 -4.83 3.83 -10.92
N ASN A 12 -5.93 3.36 -11.47
CA ASN A 12 -6.06 3.09 -12.91
C ASN A 12 -6.03 4.38 -13.71
N SER A 13 -6.78 5.41 -13.30
CA SER A 13 -6.74 6.70 -13.99
C SER A 13 -5.38 7.39 -13.88
N ILE A 14 -4.69 7.27 -12.73
CA ILE A 14 -3.35 7.86 -12.56
C ILE A 14 -2.28 7.06 -13.30
N VAL A 15 -2.36 5.74 -13.31
CA VAL A 15 -1.48 4.84 -14.08
C VAL A 15 -1.65 5.11 -15.57
N GLU A 16 -2.88 5.26 -16.06
CA GLU A 16 -3.17 5.59 -17.46
C GLU A 16 -2.63 6.97 -17.85
N ASP A 17 -2.72 7.96 -16.96
CA ASP A 17 -2.27 9.33 -17.22
C ASP A 17 -0.74 9.49 -17.11
N THR A 18 -0.12 8.83 -16.13
CA THR A 18 1.31 8.96 -15.82
C THR A 18 2.18 7.90 -16.50
N GLY A 19 1.61 6.77 -16.90
CA GLY A 19 2.37 5.60 -17.35
C GLY A 19 3.28 5.03 -16.25
N ALA A 20 3.04 5.36 -14.98
CA ALA A 20 3.85 4.97 -13.84
C ALA A 20 3.04 4.14 -12.84
N PRO A 21 3.69 3.24 -12.08
CA PRO A 21 3.05 2.48 -11.01
C PRO A 21 2.60 3.41 -9.87
N VAL A 22 1.43 3.11 -9.29
CA VAL A 22 0.80 3.88 -8.22
C VAL A 22 0.53 2.97 -7.03
N LEU A 23 0.81 3.46 -5.82
CA LEU A 23 0.42 2.85 -4.56
C LEU A 23 -0.32 3.89 -3.71
N ALA A 24 -1.52 3.52 -3.26
CA ALA A 24 -2.35 4.32 -2.37
C ALA A 24 -2.57 3.57 -1.06
N ALA A 25 -2.32 4.22 0.07
CA ALA A 25 -2.56 3.70 1.40
C ALA A 25 -3.56 4.61 2.14
N HIS A 26 -4.66 4.04 2.62
CA HIS A 26 -5.72 4.73 3.33
C HIS A 26 -5.74 4.25 4.79
N VAL A 27 -5.27 5.09 5.71
CA VAL A 27 -5.31 4.81 7.15
C VAL A 27 -6.71 5.11 7.68
N MET A 28 -7.35 4.10 8.28
CA MET A 28 -8.70 4.17 8.84
C MET A 28 -8.61 4.31 10.35
N ASP A 29 -9.02 5.48 10.85
CA ASP A 29 -9.01 5.84 12.29
C ASP A 29 -7.65 5.68 13.00
N GLY A 30 -6.56 5.43 12.26
CA GLY A 30 -5.25 5.08 12.82
C GLY A 30 -5.12 3.63 13.30
N ASP A 31 -6.18 2.82 13.23
CA ASP A 31 -6.20 1.44 13.72
C ASP A 31 -5.80 0.40 12.65
N PHE A 32 -6.07 0.65 11.37
CA PHE A 32 -5.64 -0.19 10.26
C PHE A 32 -5.45 0.65 8.99
N ALA A 33 -4.80 0.10 7.96
CA ALA A 33 -4.65 0.79 6.68
C ALA A 33 -5.00 -0.11 5.50
N ALA A 34 -5.85 0.37 4.59
CA ALA A 34 -6.13 -0.31 3.33
C ALA A 34 -5.14 0.17 2.27
N VAL A 35 -4.40 -0.76 1.67
CA VAL A 35 -3.41 -0.47 0.63
C VAL A 35 -3.91 -1.02 -0.70
N GLN A 36 -3.72 -0.25 -1.75
CA GLN A 36 -3.98 -0.62 -3.13
C GLN A 36 -2.80 -0.20 -3.98
N ALA A 37 -2.43 -1.01 -4.95
CA ALA A 37 -1.46 -0.60 -5.96
C ALA A 37 -1.82 -1.13 -7.34
N ALA A 38 -1.42 -0.39 -8.36
CA ALA A 38 -1.64 -0.71 -9.76
C ALA A 38 -0.41 -0.31 -10.58
N SER A 39 -0.14 -1.01 -11.68
CA SER A 39 0.95 -0.71 -12.59
C SER A 39 0.47 -0.70 -14.05
N PRO A 40 1.19 0.01 -14.94
CA PRO A 40 0.84 0.05 -16.36
C PRO A 40 0.96 -1.30 -17.06
N GLY A 41 1.74 -2.25 -16.51
CA GLY A 41 1.81 -3.63 -17.00
C GLY A 41 0.60 -4.49 -16.61
N GLY A 42 -0.36 -3.94 -15.86
CA GLY A 42 -1.60 -4.60 -15.49
C GLY A 42 -1.52 -5.41 -14.19
N LEU A 43 -0.46 -5.24 -13.39
CA LEU A 43 -0.40 -5.80 -12.04
C LEU A 43 -1.14 -4.89 -11.08
N SER A 44 -2.13 -5.44 -10.38
CA SER A 44 -2.87 -4.74 -9.34
C SER A 44 -3.04 -5.63 -8.12
N TRP A 45 -2.89 -5.07 -6.93
CA TRP A 45 -3.11 -5.77 -5.66
C TRP A 45 -3.71 -4.86 -4.61
N ARG A 46 -4.33 -5.47 -3.61
CA ARG A 46 -4.96 -4.80 -2.47
C ARG A 46 -4.79 -5.62 -1.21
N CYS A 47 -4.66 -4.96 -0.07
CA CYS A 47 -4.61 -5.63 1.24
C CYS A 47 -4.95 -4.67 2.39
N ALA A 48 -5.09 -5.23 3.59
CA ALA A 48 -5.14 -4.46 4.83
C ALA A 48 -3.87 -4.68 5.67
N LEU A 49 -3.29 -3.58 6.17
CA LEU A 49 -2.25 -3.57 7.20
C LEU A 49 -2.91 -3.55 8.58
N SER A 50 -2.34 -4.29 9.54
CA SER A 50 -3.03 -4.72 10.77
C SER A 50 -4.31 -5.53 10.46
N PRO A 51 -4.18 -6.69 9.79
CA PRO A 51 -5.32 -7.54 9.44
C PRO A 51 -6.16 -8.01 10.64
N GLU A 52 -5.62 -8.14 11.86
CA GLU A 52 -6.45 -8.44 13.04
C GLU A 52 -7.34 -7.24 13.38
N MET A 53 -6.77 -6.03 13.41
CA MET A 53 -7.56 -4.81 13.61
C MET A 53 -8.62 -4.60 12.53
N ALA A 54 -8.29 -4.82 11.27
CA ALA A 54 -9.26 -4.73 10.18
C ALA A 54 -10.45 -5.70 10.39
N ARG A 55 -10.20 -6.91 10.90
CA ARG A 55 -11.27 -7.86 11.25
C ARG A 55 -12.12 -7.39 12.43
N GLU A 56 -11.51 -6.77 13.45
CA GLU A 56 -12.25 -6.19 14.58
C GLU A 56 -13.19 -5.07 14.13
N TYR A 57 -12.82 -4.32 13.08
CA TYR A 57 -13.65 -3.29 12.44
C TYR A 57 -14.62 -3.84 11.38
N GLU A 58 -14.81 -5.17 11.31
CA GLU A 58 -15.68 -5.84 10.34
C GLU A 58 -15.33 -5.50 8.87
N PHE A 59 -14.06 -5.20 8.59
CA PHE A 59 -13.59 -4.92 7.24
C PHE A 59 -13.70 -6.17 6.35
N PRO A 60 -14.05 -6.04 5.06
CA PRO A 60 -14.33 -7.21 4.22
C PRO A 60 -13.11 -8.12 4.07
N GLU A 61 -13.27 -9.43 4.29
CA GLU A 61 -12.16 -10.40 4.19
C GLU A 61 -11.51 -10.40 2.79
N GLU A 62 -12.30 -10.16 1.74
CA GLU A 62 -11.80 -10.03 0.36
C GLU A 62 -10.85 -8.84 0.14
N TRP A 63 -10.90 -7.86 1.05
CA TRP A 63 -10.07 -6.65 1.04
C TRP A 63 -8.85 -6.79 1.96
N ILE A 64 -8.93 -7.63 2.98
CA ILE A 64 -7.76 -7.99 3.81
C ILE A 64 -6.75 -8.75 2.95
N GLY A 65 -7.24 -9.70 2.14
CA GLY A 65 -6.41 -10.53 1.27
C GLY A 65 -5.63 -11.59 2.04
N ASP A 66 -5.16 -12.63 1.33
CA ASP A 66 -4.18 -13.55 1.89
C ASP A 66 -2.80 -12.89 1.84
N PRO A 67 -2.08 -12.77 2.97
CA PRO A 67 -0.82 -12.03 3.02
C PRO A 67 0.25 -12.63 2.11
N ARG A 68 0.21 -13.94 1.83
CA ARG A 68 1.18 -14.60 0.96
C ARG A 68 0.87 -14.33 -0.51
N GLU A 69 -0.38 -14.49 -0.91
CA GLU A 69 -0.81 -14.18 -2.28
C GLU A 69 -0.58 -12.70 -2.60
N VAL A 70 -0.91 -11.81 -1.65
CA VAL A 70 -0.64 -10.37 -1.78
C VAL A 70 0.86 -10.11 -1.87
N ALA A 71 1.69 -10.71 -1.02
CA ALA A 71 3.13 -10.51 -1.05
C ALA A 71 3.73 -10.86 -2.43
N GLU A 72 3.30 -11.98 -3.02
CA GLU A 72 3.78 -12.40 -4.35
C GLU A 72 3.46 -11.37 -5.43
N VAL A 73 2.23 -10.87 -5.47
CA VAL A 73 1.81 -9.85 -6.45
C VAL A 73 2.46 -8.50 -6.16
N ALA A 74 2.60 -8.12 -4.89
CA ALA A 74 3.22 -6.87 -4.46
C ALA A 74 4.71 -6.81 -4.82
N VAL A 75 5.43 -7.92 -4.64
CA VAL A 75 6.83 -8.06 -5.05
C VAL A 75 6.96 -7.96 -6.57
N ALA A 76 6.11 -8.66 -7.33
CA ALA A 76 6.11 -8.57 -8.79
C ALA A 76 5.82 -7.15 -9.29
N TRP A 77 4.83 -6.48 -8.68
CA TRP A 77 4.48 -5.09 -8.97
C TRP A 77 5.64 -4.14 -8.67
N ALA A 78 6.32 -4.29 -7.53
CA ALA A 78 7.47 -3.46 -7.16
C ALA A 78 8.67 -3.67 -8.09
N MET A 79 8.91 -4.91 -8.54
CA MET A 79 9.92 -5.18 -9.56
C MET A 79 9.59 -4.51 -10.90
N GLU A 80 8.32 -4.53 -11.32
CA GLU A 80 7.88 -3.81 -12.53
C GLU A 80 8.03 -2.30 -12.38
N ALA A 81 7.85 -1.78 -11.16
CA ALA A 81 8.12 -0.40 -10.82
C ALA A 81 9.61 -0.01 -10.85
N GLY A 82 10.50 -0.97 -11.06
CA GLY A 82 11.95 -0.77 -11.03
C GLY A 82 12.54 -0.73 -9.62
N CYS A 83 11.76 -1.12 -8.60
CA CYS A 83 12.23 -1.23 -7.22
C CYS A 83 12.92 -2.58 -6.99
N GLN A 84 13.64 -2.68 -5.86
CA GLN A 84 14.25 -3.92 -5.38
C GLN A 84 13.55 -4.37 -4.09
N PRO A 85 12.38 -5.02 -4.20
CA PRO A 85 11.63 -5.46 -3.03
C PRO A 85 12.34 -6.62 -2.32
N ASP A 86 12.20 -6.66 -0.99
CA ASP A 86 12.58 -7.80 -0.17
C ASP A 86 11.32 -8.64 0.15
N PRO A 87 11.18 -9.85 -0.42
CA PRO A 87 9.94 -10.63 -0.31
C PRO A 87 9.63 -11.07 1.12
N ASP A 88 10.64 -11.30 1.96
CA ASP A 88 10.45 -11.70 3.35
C ASP A 88 9.98 -10.50 4.19
N ALA A 89 10.57 -9.32 3.97
CA ALA A 89 10.15 -8.08 4.60
C ALA A 89 8.75 -7.64 4.16
N VAL A 90 8.37 -7.84 2.90
CA VAL A 90 7.01 -7.55 2.40
C VAL A 90 6.01 -8.44 3.13
N LEU A 91 6.25 -9.75 3.18
CA LEU A 91 5.38 -10.67 3.90
C LEU A 91 5.30 -10.32 5.39
N ALA A 92 6.43 -10.02 6.02
CA ALA A 92 6.50 -9.62 7.42
C ALA A 92 5.68 -8.34 7.70
N ALA A 93 5.75 -7.35 6.81
CA ALA A 93 4.95 -6.12 6.93
C ALA A 93 3.44 -6.40 6.80
N LEU A 94 3.04 -7.28 5.88
CA LEU A 94 1.64 -7.63 5.63
C LEU A 94 0.99 -8.41 6.79
N VAL A 95 1.77 -9.20 7.53
CA VAL A 95 1.27 -9.92 8.72
C VAL A 95 1.48 -9.16 10.03
N SER A 96 2.09 -7.98 9.98
CA SER A 96 2.37 -7.20 11.19
C SER A 96 1.13 -6.45 11.67
N GLU A 97 1.02 -6.37 13.00
CA GLU A 97 0.03 -5.57 13.70
C GLU A 97 0.73 -4.39 14.37
N ALA A 98 0.20 -3.17 14.21
CA ALA A 98 0.71 -2.01 14.92
C ALA A 98 -0.41 -1.03 15.27
N LYS A 99 -0.27 -0.37 16.43
CA LYS A 99 -1.08 0.78 16.81
C LYS A 99 -0.16 1.97 17.13
N PRO A 100 -0.22 3.06 16.35
CA PRO A 100 -1.10 3.27 15.21
C PRO A 100 -0.60 2.57 13.93
N ALA A 101 -1.51 2.19 13.04
CA ALA A 101 -1.22 1.42 11.84
C ALA A 101 -0.51 2.22 10.73
N ASP A 102 -0.46 3.56 10.84
CA ASP A 102 0.29 4.40 9.90
C ASP A 102 1.79 4.07 9.91
N ALA A 103 2.31 3.55 11.02
CA ALA A 103 3.69 3.11 11.13
C ALA A 103 4.01 1.92 10.21
N LEU A 104 3.02 1.13 9.79
CA LEU A 104 3.21 -0.01 8.89
C LEU A 104 3.33 0.42 7.42
N VAL A 105 2.78 1.57 7.04
CA VAL A 105 2.84 2.09 5.67
C VAL A 105 4.30 2.33 5.21
N PRO A 106 5.15 3.09 5.93
CA PRO A 106 6.54 3.27 5.53
C PRO A 106 7.36 1.98 5.62
N VAL A 107 7.01 1.06 6.54
CA VAL A 107 7.64 -0.26 6.62
C VAL A 107 7.38 -1.07 5.35
N LEU A 108 6.12 -1.12 4.90
CA LEU A 108 5.74 -1.75 3.64
C LEU A 108 6.45 -1.09 2.45
N MET A 109 6.50 0.24 2.40
CA MET A 109 7.18 0.97 1.31
C MET A 109 8.68 0.67 1.25
N CYS A 110 9.36 0.65 2.40
CA CYS A 110 10.76 0.24 2.48
C CYS A 110 10.94 -1.22 2.03
N ALA A 111 10.05 -2.13 2.44
CA ALA A 111 10.09 -3.53 2.03
C ALA A 111 9.88 -3.71 0.52
N LEU A 112 9.05 -2.87 -0.12
CA LEU A 112 8.87 -2.82 -1.57
C LEU A 112 10.08 -2.22 -2.30
N GLY A 113 11.07 -1.69 -1.58
CA GLY A 113 12.29 -1.11 -2.15
C GLY A 113 12.17 0.38 -2.50
N PHE A 114 11.16 1.08 -1.98
CA PHE A 114 11.10 2.54 -2.08
C PHE A 114 12.04 3.15 -1.04
N GLY A 115 13.03 3.91 -1.52
CA GLY A 115 13.80 4.80 -0.66
C GLY A 115 13.03 6.11 -0.48
N PHE A 116 12.73 6.49 0.76
CA PHE A 116 12.37 7.87 1.05
C PHE A 116 13.62 8.72 0.82
N THR A 117 13.68 9.43 -0.30
CA THR A 117 14.59 10.57 -0.38
C THR A 117 13.98 11.66 0.50
N GLU A 118 14.71 12.11 1.51
CA GLU A 118 14.36 13.33 2.21
C GLU A 118 14.53 14.48 1.21
N GLU A 119 13.54 14.71 0.35
CA GLU A 119 13.49 15.93 -0.45
C GLU A 119 13.17 17.11 0.49
N ILE A 120 14.27 17.71 0.93
CA ILE A 120 14.49 19.06 1.44
C ILE A 120 13.21 19.92 1.46
N TYR A 121 12.71 20.20 2.66
CA TYR A 121 11.97 21.44 2.90
C TYR A 121 12.85 22.59 2.40
N LEU A 122 12.54 23.15 1.23
CA LEU A 122 13.00 24.49 0.90
C LEU A 122 12.41 25.39 1.97
N ALA A 123 13.28 25.85 2.87
CA ALA A 123 12.99 26.96 3.73
C ALA A 123 12.54 28.12 2.83
N GLU A 124 11.25 28.43 2.87
CA GLU A 124 10.76 29.72 2.42
C GLU A 124 11.32 30.76 3.41
N ALA A 125 12.53 31.23 3.10
CA ALA A 125 13.09 32.44 3.66
C ALA A 125 12.42 33.63 2.98
N GLY A 126 11.54 34.31 3.71
CA GLY A 126 10.98 35.61 3.36
C GLY A 126 9.78 35.93 4.24
N GLU A 127 9.69 37.03 4.98
CA GLU A 127 10.50 38.25 5.12
C GLU A 127 10.30 38.78 6.56
#